data_AF-A0A918I0J4-F1
#
_entry.id   AF-A0A918I0J4-F1
#
_cell.length_a   1.000
_cell.length_b   1.000
_cell.length_c   1.000
_cell.angle_alpha   90.00
_cell.angle_beta   90.00
_cell.angle_gamma   90.00
#
_symmetry.space_group_name_H-M   'P 1'
#
loop_
_entity.id
_entity.type
_entity.pdbx_description
1 polymer ?
#
loop_
_entity_poly.entity_id
_entity_poly.type
_entity_poly.pdbx_seq_one_letter_code
_entity_poly.pdbx_strand_id
1 'polypeptide(L)' 'MGLFSRSAEPKGYQPTDAEIADAARQLNAGSHHAAYDLTLHAGDYQQQTAMRILGACVDEQG' A
#
# COMPACT_ATOMS: atom_id res chain seq x y z
N MET A 1 -20.68 -29.21 -11.62
CA MET A 1 -20.25 -28.78 -10.28
C MET A 1 -19.00 -27.92 -10.46
N GLY A 2 -19.06 -26.65 -10.05
CA GLY A 2 -18.25 -25.55 -10.60
C GLY A 2 -16.75 -25.61 -10.26
N LEU A 3 -15.93 -25.40 -11.29
CA LEU A 3 -14.46 -25.39 -11.26
C LEU A 3 -13.85 -24.06 -10.76
N PHE A 4 -14.66 -23.19 -10.16
CA PHE A 4 -14.19 -21.91 -9.64
C PHE A 4 -14.08 -22.00 -8.12
N SER A 5 -12.92 -22.44 -7.66
CA SER A 5 -12.49 -22.17 -6.28
C SER A 5 -12.51 -20.65 -6.11
N ARG A 6 -13.30 -20.12 -5.18
CA ARG A 6 -13.16 -18.72 -4.75
C ARG A 6 -11.73 -18.61 -4.22
N SER A 7 -10.87 -17.86 -4.91
CA SER A 7 -9.53 -17.54 -4.40
C SER A 7 -9.68 -17.06 -2.96
N ALA A 8 -8.84 -17.55 -2.06
CA ALA A 8 -8.88 -17.15 -0.65
C ALA A 8 -8.89 -15.62 -0.57
N GLU A 9 -9.80 -15.05 0.22
CA GLU A 9 -9.84 -13.61 0.42
C GLU A 9 -8.47 -13.15 0.92
N PRO A 10 -7.88 -12.09 0.31
CA PRO A 10 -6.60 -11.56 0.76
C PRO A 10 -6.70 -11.20 2.24
N LYS A 11 -5.73 -11.68 3.02
CA LYS A 11 -5.63 -11.43 4.45
C LYS A 11 -4.50 -10.45 4.70
N GLY A 12 -4.82 -9.37 5.40
CA GLY A 12 -3.82 -8.38 5.74
C GLY A 12 -4.45 -7.12 6.27
N TYR A 13 -3.58 -6.20 6.66
CA TYR A 13 -3.98 -4.85 6.99
C TYR A 13 -4.19 -4.07 5.69
N GLN A 14 -5.32 -3.38 5.56
CA GLN A 14 -5.55 -2.47 4.45
C GLN A 14 -5.32 -1.04 4.94
N PRO A 15 -4.23 -0.38 4.53
CA PRO A 15 -3.93 0.98 4.99
C PRO A 15 -4.99 1.99 4.53
N THR A 16 -5.27 2.91 5.43
CA THR A 16 -6.17 4.05 5.19
C THR A 16 -5.51 5.07 4.27
N ASP A 17 -6.32 5.94 3.64
CA ASP A 17 -5.78 7.02 2.80
C ASP A 17 -4.85 7.97 3.56
N ALA A 18 -5.11 8.20 4.85
CA ALA A 18 -4.28 9.05 5.69
C ALA A 18 -2.88 8.47 5.90
N GLU A 19 -2.77 7.16 6.11
CA GLU A 19 -1.48 6.48 6.27
C GLU A 19 -0.71 6.40 4.96
N ILE A 20 -1.42 6.20 3.84
CA ILE A 20 -0.82 6.25 2.50
C ILE A 20 -0.23 7.64 2.24
N ALA A 21 -0.98 8.70 2.55
CA ALA A 21 -0.53 10.07 2.35
C ALA A 21 0.68 10.41 3.25
N ASP A 22 0.66 9.95 4.50
CA ASP A 22 1.79 10.17 5.41
C ASP A 22 3.05 9.41 4.95
N ALA A 23 2.91 8.15 4.56
CA ALA A 23 4.01 7.35 4.01
C ALA A 23 4.56 7.95 2.70
N ALA A 24 3.69 8.49 1.85
CA ALA A 24 4.09 9.19 0.62
C ALA A 24 4.88 10.46 0.92
N ARG A 25 4.40 11.29 1.86
CA ARG A 25 5.12 12.50 2.28
C ARG A 25 6.50 12.17 2.86
N GLN A 26 6.58 11.13 3.68
CA GLN A 26 7.85 10.67 4.24
C GLN A 26 8.79 10.12 3.15
N LEU A 27 8.26 9.39 2.16
CA LEU A 27 9.02 8.91 1.02
C LEU A 27 9.56 10.06 0.16
N ASN A 28 8.74 11.08 -0.11
CA ASN A 28 9.11 12.31 -0.80
C ASN A 28 10.19 13.11 -0.03
N ALA A 29 10.17 13.05 1.30
CA ALA A 29 11.21 13.63 2.15
C ALA A 29 12.52 12.79 2.18
N GLY A 30 12.58 11.67 1.46
CA GLY A 30 13.75 10.78 1.39
C GLY A 30 13.77 9.65 2.44
N SER A 31 12.70 9.48 3.21
CA SER A 31 12.57 8.38 4.19
C SER A 31 11.91 7.16 3.54
N HIS A 32 12.74 6.18 3.16
CA HIS A 32 12.26 4.95 2.53
C HIS A 32 11.62 3.96 3.51
N HIS A 33 11.93 4.07 4.81
CA HIS A 33 11.48 3.11 5.83
C HIS A 33 9.97 3.16 6.05
N ALA A 34 9.35 4.34 6.08
CA ALA A 34 7.91 4.47 6.33
C ALA A 34 7.05 3.77 5.28
N ALA A 35 7.41 3.93 4.00
CA ALA A 35 6.73 3.24 2.91
C ALA A 35 6.98 1.72 2.96
N TYR A 36 8.21 1.30 3.25
CA TYR A 36 8.56 -0.12 3.37
C TYR A 36 7.81 -0.80 4.51
N ASP A 37 7.84 -0.22 5.71
CA ASP A 37 7.20 -0.78 6.90
C ASP A 37 5.68 -0.88 6.72
N LEU A 38 5.06 0.14 6.11
CA LEU A 38 3.63 0.11 5.80
C LEU A 38 3.28 -0.97 4.77
N THR A 39 4.09 -1.13 3.72
CA THR A 39 3.88 -2.21 2.73
C THR A 39 4.04 -3.60 3.34
N LEU A 40 4.99 -3.78 4.26
CA LEU A 40 5.21 -5.05 4.94
C LEU A 40 4.05 -5.37 5.90
N HIS A 41 3.55 -4.37 6.62
CA HIS A 41 2.41 -4.51 7.51
C HIS A 41 1.12 -4.89 6.76
N ALA A 42 0.99 -4.46 5.50
CA ALA A 42 -0.19 -4.71 4.68
C ALA A 42 -0.39 -6.19 4.28
N GLY A 43 0.63 -7.04 4.42
CA GLY A 43 0.53 -8.48 4.11
C GLY A 43 0.13 -8.73 2.65
N ASP A 44 -1.01 -9.39 2.41
CA ASP A 44 -1.50 -9.67 1.05
C ASP A 44 -1.79 -8.39 0.25
N TYR A 45 -2.01 -7.26 0.92
CA TYR A 45 -2.22 -5.94 0.29
C TYR A 45 -0.91 -5.18 -0.01
N GLN A 46 0.26 -5.79 0.16
CA GLN A 46 1.56 -5.12 -0.04
C GLN A 46 1.71 -4.43 -1.41
N GLN A 47 1.32 -5.10 -2.50
CA GLN A 47 1.46 -4.55 -3.86
C GLN A 47 0.52 -3.37 -4.09
N GLN A 48 -0.74 -3.50 -3.64
CA GLN A 48 -1.72 -2.42 -3.71
C GLN A 48 -1.27 -1.22 -2.87
N THR A 49 -0.76 -1.48 -1.66
CA THR A 49 -0.25 -0.46 -0.75
C THR A 49 0.93 0.28 -1.37
N ALA A 50 1.90 -0.44 -1.94
CA ALA A 50 3.04 0.16 -2.63
C ALA A 50 2.60 1.06 -3.79
N MET A 51 1.68 0.58 -4.63
CA MET A 51 1.12 1.37 -5.74
C MET A 51 0.40 2.63 -5.26
N ARG A 52 -0.38 2.54 -4.18
CA ARG A 52 -1.09 3.70 -3.61
C ARG A 52 -0.12 4.74 -3.03
N ILE A 53 0.94 4.31 -2.35
CA ILE A 53 1.98 5.22 -1.84
C ILE A 53 2.70 5.92 -2.99
N LEU A 54 3.10 5.16 -4.02
CA LEU A 54 3.77 5.72 -5.20
C LEU A 54 2.86 6.69 -5.97
N GLY A 55 1.57 6.36 -6.11
CA GLY A 55 0.58 7.26 -6.71
C GLY A 55 0.46 8.57 -5.94
N ALA A 56 0.32 8.51 -4.62
CA ALA A 56 0.27 9.69 -3.77
C ALA A 56 1.55 10.55 -3.84
N CYS A 57 2.73 9.93 -4.05
CA CYS A 57 3.97 10.68 -4.24
C CYS A 57 3.97 11.53 -5.52
N VAL A 58 3.32 11.06 -6.59
CA VAL A 58 3.21 11.77 -7.87
C VAL A 58 2.14 12.86 -7.78
N ASP A 59 0.99 12.56 -7.16
CA ASP A 59 -0.11 13.52 -7.02
C ASP A 59 0.27 14.73 -6.14
N GLU A 60 1.18 14.57 -5.16
CA GLU A 60 1.72 15.70 -4.37
C GLU A 60 2.69 16.61 -5.15
N GLN A 61 3.17 16.20 -6.33
CA GLN A 61 4.15 16.96 -7.13
C GLN A 61 3.54 17.72 -8.33
N GLY A 62 2.26 17.48 -8.65
CA GLY A 62 1.52 18.12 -9.75
C GLY A 62 0.63 19.26 -9.30
#